data_AF-A0A919XDS0-F1
#
_entry.id   AF-A0A919XDS0-F1
#
_cell.length_a   1.000
_cell.length_b   1.000
_cell.length_c   1.000
_cell.angle_alpha   90.00
_cell.angle_beta   90.00
_cell.angle_gamma   90.00
#
_symmetry.space_group_name_H-M   'P 1'
#
loop_
_entity.id
_entity.type
_entity.pdbx_description
1 polymer ?
#
loop_
_entity_poly.entity_id
_entity_poly.type
_entity_poly.pdbx_seq_one_letter_code
_entity_poly.pdbx_strand_id
1 'polypeptide(L)'
;MKSILISILLICSMAGSWHPSTHLPLNEKEVRQLMAEHVNIDGWKMARKGHIYTFWSVPEAPSSNGLSYGVNAMTGTVYDAVSGGPLWNLLIKDAPDLDKIVSGEQYQKVILKLADQAIKTSGMTTDRKQWVSGGYGEGFIYGDVIKDHRRIYIKLDVFTQQWEEIEDPWKN
;
A
#
# COMPACT_ATOMS: atom_id res chain seq x y z
N MET A 1 31.19 -59.37 22.87
CA MET A 1 31.70 -58.77 21.62
C MET A 1 30.58 -58.72 20.59
N LYS A 2 30.47 -57.59 19.88
CA LYS A 2 29.48 -57.19 18.85
C LYS A 2 28.24 -56.43 19.36
N SER A 3 28.47 -55.16 19.69
CA SER A 3 27.48 -54.09 19.57
C SER A 3 27.35 -53.72 18.08
N ILE A 4 26.13 -53.68 17.54
CA ILE A 4 25.84 -53.12 16.22
C ILE A 4 25.16 -51.77 16.43
N LEU A 5 25.83 -50.73 15.92
CA LEU A 5 25.34 -49.37 15.80
C LEU A 5 24.09 -49.32 14.92
N ILE A 6 23.06 -48.61 15.37
CA ILE A 6 22.03 -48.04 14.50
C ILE A 6 22.22 -46.52 14.57
N SER A 7 22.82 -45.95 13.53
CA SER A 7 22.91 -44.50 13.33
C SER A 7 21.64 -44.03 12.63
N ILE A 8 20.72 -43.41 13.37
CA ILE A 8 19.64 -42.60 12.79
C ILE A 8 20.14 -41.16 12.75
N LEU A 9 20.52 -40.71 11.56
CA LEU A 9 20.85 -39.33 11.27
C LEU A 9 19.53 -38.56 11.09
N LEU A 10 19.08 -37.88 12.14
CA LEU A 10 17.94 -36.97 12.06
C LEU A 10 18.46 -35.61 11.57
N ILE A 11 18.33 -35.32 10.27
CA ILE A 11 18.56 -33.97 9.73
C ILE A 11 17.28 -33.17 10.00
N CYS A 12 17.26 -32.46 11.13
CA CYS A 12 16.28 -31.39 11.35
C CYS A 12 16.68 -30.18 10.49
N SER A 13 16.14 -30.11 9.28
CA SER A 13 16.12 -28.89 8.49
C SER A 13 15.18 -27.89 9.16
N MET A 14 15.68 -27.14 10.15
CA MET A 14 15.01 -25.97 10.68
C MET A 14 15.13 -24.84 9.65
N ALA A 15 14.34 -24.91 8.58
CA ALA A 15 14.00 -23.73 7.78
C ALA A 15 13.01 -22.90 8.60
N GLY A 16 13.52 -22.24 9.64
CA GLY A 16 12.78 -21.20 10.32
C GLY A 16 12.53 -20.08 9.32
N SER A 17 11.30 -19.98 8.83
CA SER A 17 10.84 -18.84 8.05
C SER A 17 10.96 -17.60 8.94
N TRP A 18 12.08 -16.89 8.78
CA TRP A 18 12.36 -15.61 9.41
C TRP A 18 11.38 -14.60 8.81
N HIS A 19 10.15 -14.55 9.33
CA HIS A 19 9.26 -13.44 9.10
C HIS A 19 9.67 -12.38 10.13
N PRO A 20 10.27 -11.26 9.72
CA PRO A 20 10.36 -10.12 10.61
C PRO A 20 8.93 -9.82 11.07
N SER A 21 8.72 -9.70 12.37
CA SER A 21 7.48 -9.15 12.91
C SER A 21 7.32 -7.74 12.36
N THR A 22 6.55 -7.61 11.28
CA THR A 22 6.29 -6.34 10.61
C THR A 22 5.44 -5.49 11.55
N HIS A 23 6.09 -4.50 12.15
CA HIS A 23 5.46 -3.51 12.99
C HIS A 23 5.39 -2.20 12.21
N LEU A 24 4.31 -1.45 12.40
CA LEU A 24 4.19 -0.11 11.85
C LEU A 24 4.80 0.90 12.85
N PRO A 25 5.47 1.96 12.38
CA PRO A 25 5.80 2.22 10.98
C PRO A 25 6.93 1.34 10.45
N LEU A 26 6.88 1.02 9.15
CA LEU A 26 7.94 0.28 8.47
C LEU A 26 9.26 1.08 8.45
N ASN A 27 10.35 0.41 8.79
CA ASN A 27 11.68 0.98 8.64
C ASN A 27 12.23 0.78 7.21
N GLU A 28 13.33 1.46 6.88
CA GLU A 28 13.91 1.42 5.53
C GLU A 28 14.25 0.00 5.06
N LYS A 29 14.77 -0.85 5.96
CA LYS A 29 15.15 -2.23 5.63
C LYS A 29 13.92 -3.05 5.27
N GLU A 30 12.85 -2.93 6.05
CA GLU A 30 11.58 -3.62 5.79
C GLU A 30 10.95 -3.14 4.48
N VAL A 31 10.90 -1.81 4.25
CA VAL A 31 10.36 -1.26 3.00
C VAL A 31 11.14 -1.75 1.79
N ARG A 32 12.48 -1.74 1.83
CA ARG A 32 13.31 -2.25 0.73
C ARG A 32 13.06 -3.73 0.47
N GLN A 33 13.02 -4.53 1.53
CA GLN A 33 12.80 -5.97 1.41
C GLN A 33 11.43 -6.26 0.80
N LEU A 34 10.36 -5.70 1.37
CA LEU A 34 8.99 -5.94 0.92
C LEU A 34 8.75 -5.41 -0.50
N MET A 35 9.35 -4.26 -0.85
CA MET A 35 9.32 -3.77 -2.22
C MET A 35 10.01 -4.71 -3.20
N ALA A 36 11.20 -5.23 -2.85
CA ALA A 36 11.94 -6.17 -3.69
C ALA A 36 11.22 -7.51 -3.88
N GLU A 37 10.43 -7.93 -2.89
CA GLU A 37 9.59 -9.12 -2.96
C GLU A 37 8.41 -8.94 -3.95
N HIS A 38 7.92 -7.71 -4.15
CA HIS A 38 6.79 -7.42 -5.05
C HIS A 38 7.25 -6.99 -6.46
N VAL A 39 8.31 -6.20 -6.56
CA VAL A 39 8.81 -5.60 -7.79
C VAL A 39 10.34 -5.65 -7.80
N ASN A 40 10.93 -5.88 -8.98
CA ASN A 40 12.39 -5.81 -9.11
C ASN A 40 12.88 -4.35 -8.99
N ILE A 41 13.42 -4.00 -7.83
CA ILE A 41 13.98 -2.69 -7.52
C ILE A 41 15.50 -2.59 -7.74
N ASP A 42 16.12 -3.58 -8.37
CA ASP A 42 17.57 -3.58 -8.61
C ASP A 42 17.98 -2.35 -9.44
N GLY A 43 18.95 -1.60 -8.93
CA GLY A 43 19.43 -0.35 -9.55
C GLY A 43 18.51 0.86 -9.35
N TRP A 44 17.40 0.73 -8.62
CA TRP A 44 16.53 1.86 -8.31
C TRP A 44 17.12 2.73 -7.22
N LYS A 45 16.86 4.04 -7.31
CA LYS A 45 17.20 5.00 -6.25
C LYS A 45 16.06 5.03 -5.23
N MET A 46 16.41 5.31 -3.97
CA MET A 46 15.44 5.47 -2.90
C MET A 46 15.79 6.70 -2.06
N ALA A 47 14.79 7.48 -1.67
CA ALA A 47 14.93 8.52 -0.66
C ALA A 47 13.77 8.47 0.33
N ARG A 48 13.93 9.20 1.43
CA ARG A 48 12.94 9.28 2.51
C ARG A 48 12.61 10.73 2.84
N LYS A 49 11.33 11.03 3.04
CA LYS A 49 10.85 12.28 3.63
C LYS A 49 9.76 11.97 4.66
N GLY A 50 10.05 12.17 5.94
CA GLY A 50 9.13 11.80 7.01
C GLY A 50 8.86 10.29 7.05
N HIS A 51 7.59 9.90 6.97
CA HIS A 51 7.12 8.51 6.88
C HIS A 51 7.01 7.99 5.44
N ILE A 52 7.41 8.78 4.45
CA ILE A 52 7.33 8.40 3.04
C ILE A 52 8.71 7.97 2.54
N TYR A 53 8.74 6.82 1.88
CA TYR A 53 9.86 6.37 1.07
C TYR A 53 9.49 6.46 -0.40
N THR A 54 10.38 6.98 -1.23
CA THR A 54 10.14 7.09 -2.67
C THR A 54 11.24 6.35 -3.43
N PHE A 55 10.81 5.52 -4.38
CA PHE A 55 11.65 4.71 -5.25
C PHE A 55 11.55 5.24 -6.68
N TRP A 56 12.68 5.34 -7.37
CA TRP A 56 12.75 5.76 -8.77
C TRP A 56 13.60 4.78 -9.58
N SER A 57 13.02 4.23 -10.65
CA SER A 57 13.77 3.44 -11.61
C SER A 57 14.61 4.34 -12.51
N VAL A 58 15.77 3.85 -12.94
CA VAL A 58 16.53 4.48 -14.02
C VAL A 58 15.92 4.00 -15.34
N PRO A 59 15.39 4.90 -16.19
CA PRO A 59 14.84 4.49 -17.47
C PRO A 59 15.93 3.88 -18.36
N GLU A 60 15.62 2.76 -19.02
CA GLU A 60 16.56 2.06 -19.91
C GLU A 60 16.90 2.86 -21.19
N ALA A 61 16.03 3.79 -21.58
CA ALA A 61 16.21 4.67 -22.73
C ALA A 61 15.98 6.14 -22.33
N PRO A 62 16.72 7.11 -22.91
CA PRO A 62 16.54 8.53 -22.60
C PRO A 62 15.12 9.06 -22.89
N SER A 63 14.36 8.36 -23.74
CA SER A 63 13.00 8.71 -24.13
C SER A 63 11.91 8.00 -23.32
N SER A 64 12.26 7.09 -22.40
CA SER A 64 11.28 6.45 -21.53
C SER A 64 11.18 7.14 -20.17
N ASN A 65 9.97 7.15 -19.62
CA ASN A 65 9.77 7.60 -18.25
C ASN A 65 10.13 6.46 -17.30
N GLY A 66 10.95 6.75 -16.29
CA GLY A 66 11.17 5.84 -15.17
C GLY A 66 9.89 5.66 -14.36
N LEU A 67 9.78 4.54 -13.67
CA LEU A 67 8.73 4.30 -12.68
C LEU A 67 9.09 5.06 -11.41
N SER A 68 8.08 5.62 -10.75
CA SER A 68 8.23 6.32 -9.49
C SER A 68 7.15 5.86 -8.53
N TYR A 69 7.55 5.14 -7.48
CA TYR A 69 6.63 4.65 -6.46
C TYR A 69 6.92 5.32 -5.12
N GLY A 70 5.85 5.69 -4.41
CA GLY A 70 5.93 6.08 -3.02
C GLY A 70 5.40 4.96 -2.12
N VAL A 71 5.97 4.84 -0.92
CA VAL A 71 5.53 3.92 0.11
C VAL A 71 5.22 4.72 1.36
N ASN A 72 3.97 4.62 1.82
CA ASN A 72 3.56 5.13 3.10
C ASN A 72 3.94 4.13 4.20
N ALA A 73 5.00 4.43 4.95
CA ALA A 73 5.50 3.53 5.99
C ALA A 73 4.52 3.34 7.16
N MET A 74 3.54 4.24 7.32
CA MET A 74 2.52 4.14 8.37
C MET A 74 1.45 3.10 8.06
N THR A 75 1.23 2.77 6.77
CA THR A 75 0.16 1.85 6.35
C THR A 75 0.67 0.69 5.50
N GLY A 76 1.90 0.77 5.00
CA GLY A 76 2.46 -0.16 4.01
C GLY A 76 1.91 0.05 2.60
N THR A 77 1.09 1.08 2.38
CA THR A 77 0.49 1.36 1.07
C THR A 77 1.54 1.88 0.10
N VAL A 78 1.64 1.23 -1.06
CA VAL A 78 2.42 1.69 -2.20
C VAL A 78 1.51 2.44 -3.15
N TYR A 79 2.01 3.55 -3.67
CA TYR A 79 1.27 4.44 -4.54
C TYR A 79 2.12 4.96 -5.69
N ASP A 80 1.48 5.31 -6.80
CA ASP A 80 2.12 5.96 -7.94
C ASP A 80 2.54 7.37 -7.52
N ALA A 81 3.82 7.71 -7.56
CA ALA A 81 4.31 8.97 -7.01
C ALA A 81 3.95 10.21 -7.85
N VAL A 82 3.45 10.02 -9.08
CA VAL A 82 3.07 11.11 -9.99
C VAL A 82 1.62 11.53 -9.77
N SER A 83 0.71 10.56 -9.80
CA SER A 83 -0.73 10.73 -9.58
C SER A 83 -1.11 10.69 -8.11
N GLY A 84 -0.27 10.06 -7.29
CA GLY A 84 -0.46 9.75 -5.88
C GLY A 84 -1.28 8.49 -5.60
N GLY A 85 -1.82 7.85 -6.65
CA GLY A 85 -2.84 6.80 -6.58
C GLY A 85 -2.39 5.54 -5.86
N PRO A 86 -3.20 4.95 -4.95
CA PRO A 86 -2.84 3.68 -4.33
C PRO A 86 -2.73 2.59 -5.40
N LEU A 87 -1.70 1.75 -5.28
CA LEU A 87 -1.40 0.67 -6.21
C LEU A 87 -1.52 -0.69 -5.53
N TRP A 88 -0.80 -0.94 -4.45
CA TRP A 88 -0.91 -2.16 -3.65
C TRP A 88 -0.52 -1.88 -2.19
N ASN A 89 -0.52 -2.91 -1.34
CA ASN A 89 -0.08 -2.81 0.04
C ASN A 89 0.94 -3.90 0.37
N LEU A 90 2.04 -3.52 1.03
CA LEU A 90 3.16 -4.41 1.37
C LEU A 90 2.86 -5.37 2.52
N LEU A 91 1.81 -5.12 3.30
CA LEU A 91 1.50 -5.83 4.54
C LEU A 91 0.22 -6.66 4.45
N ILE A 92 -0.74 -6.23 3.64
CA ILE A 92 -2.04 -6.91 3.48
C ILE A 92 -1.93 -7.89 2.32
N LYS A 93 -1.70 -9.16 2.64
CA LYS A 93 -1.44 -10.25 1.67
C LYS A 93 -2.50 -10.37 0.57
N ASP A 94 -3.77 -10.16 0.91
CA ASP A 94 -4.90 -10.30 -0.03
C ASP A 94 -5.38 -8.94 -0.58
N ALA A 95 -4.59 -7.87 -0.42
CA ALA A 95 -4.89 -6.59 -1.04
C ALA A 95 -4.82 -6.71 -2.57
N PRO A 96 -5.76 -6.11 -3.32
CA PRO A 96 -5.70 -6.13 -4.76
C PRO A 96 -4.50 -5.33 -5.26
N ASP A 97 -3.84 -5.86 -6.28
CA ASP A 97 -2.74 -5.21 -6.99
C ASP A 97 -3.31 -4.39 -8.15
N LEU A 98 -3.46 -3.08 -7.92
CA LEU A 98 -4.07 -2.14 -8.83
C LEU A 98 -3.09 -1.67 -9.93
N ASP A 99 -1.78 -1.86 -9.76
CA ASP A 99 -0.77 -1.55 -10.78
C ASP A 99 -0.96 -2.42 -12.05
N LYS A 100 -1.53 -3.61 -11.88
CA LYS A 100 -1.90 -4.51 -12.98
C LYS A 100 -3.11 -4.03 -13.79
N ILE A 101 -3.83 -3.00 -13.34
CA ILE A 101 -5.02 -2.48 -14.02
C ILE A 101 -4.62 -1.33 -14.94
N VAL A 102 -4.43 -1.63 -16.22
CA VAL A 102 -3.98 -0.65 -17.23
C VAL A 102 -5.08 0.34 -17.62
N SER A 103 -6.35 -0.03 -17.49
CA SER A 103 -7.48 0.84 -17.83
C SER A 103 -7.81 1.77 -16.67
N GLY A 104 -7.71 3.08 -16.88
CA GLY A 104 -8.05 4.10 -15.88
C GLY A 104 -9.51 4.00 -15.39
N GLU A 105 -10.46 3.64 -16.26
CA GLU A 105 -11.85 3.41 -15.88
C GLU A 105 -11.99 2.20 -14.95
N GLN A 106 -11.31 1.09 -15.26
CA GLN A 106 -11.32 -0.09 -14.42
C GLN A 106 -10.64 0.16 -13.08
N TYR A 107 -9.51 0.89 -13.09
CA TYR A 107 -8.79 1.30 -11.89
C TYR A 107 -9.71 2.11 -10.97
N GLN A 108 -10.36 3.14 -11.51
CA GLN A 108 -11.30 3.98 -10.77
C GLN A 108 -12.46 3.16 -10.20
N LYS A 109 -13.03 2.23 -10.98
CA LYS A 109 -14.12 1.36 -10.53
C LYS A 109 -13.70 0.47 -9.35
N VAL A 110 -12.50 -0.12 -9.41
CA VAL A 110 -12.00 -0.98 -8.32
C VAL A 110 -11.72 -0.16 -7.07
N ILE A 111 -11.09 1.00 -7.22
CA ILE A 111 -10.83 1.91 -6.11
C ILE A 111 -12.12 2.36 -5.42
N LEU A 112 -13.11 2.82 -6.18
CA LEU A 112 -14.38 3.27 -5.62
C LEU A 112 -15.10 2.13 -4.90
N LYS A 113 -14.99 0.90 -5.40
CA LYS A 113 -15.54 -0.28 -4.72
C LYS A 113 -14.86 -0.52 -3.36
N LEU A 114 -13.54 -0.42 -3.28
CA LEU A 114 -12.79 -0.58 -2.02
C LEU A 114 -13.14 0.53 -1.03
N ALA A 115 -13.17 1.77 -1.52
CA ALA A 115 -13.50 2.94 -0.70
C ALA A 115 -14.95 2.85 -0.16
N ASP A 116 -15.91 2.48 -1.01
CA ASP A 116 -17.32 2.29 -0.62
C ASP A 116 -17.47 1.19 0.43
N GLN A 117 -16.66 0.13 0.38
CA GLN A 117 -16.66 -0.91 1.40
C GLN A 117 -16.14 -0.36 2.73
N ALA A 118 -15.01 0.36 2.73
CA ALA A 118 -14.40 0.90 3.94
C ALA A 118 -15.31 1.91 4.66
N ILE A 119 -15.97 2.81 3.92
CA ILE A 119 -16.89 3.79 4.52
C ILE A 119 -18.13 3.12 5.11
N LYS A 120 -18.68 2.08 4.45
CA LYS A 120 -19.85 1.33 4.96
C LYS A 120 -19.50 0.60 6.25
N THR A 121 -18.35 -0.06 6.31
CA THR A 121 -17.84 -0.71 7.54
C THR A 121 -17.73 0.29 8.69
N SER A 122 -17.44 1.56 8.39
CA SER A 122 -17.26 2.63 9.36
C SER A 122 -18.55 3.37 9.74
N GLY A 123 -19.72 2.87 9.32
CA GLY A 123 -21.02 3.47 9.58
C GLY A 123 -21.28 4.78 8.83
N MET A 124 -20.52 5.03 7.76
CA MET A 124 -20.64 6.25 6.95
C MET A 124 -21.41 5.96 5.66
N THR A 125 -22.02 7.00 5.11
CA THR A 125 -22.71 6.95 3.81
C THR A 125 -22.24 8.07 2.90
N THR A 126 -22.61 8.00 1.62
CA THR A 126 -22.28 9.01 0.62
C THR A 126 -23.56 9.71 0.17
N ASP A 127 -23.49 11.02 -0.06
CA ASP A 127 -24.63 11.80 -0.59
C ASP A 127 -24.69 11.79 -2.13
N ARG A 128 -23.62 11.30 -2.79
CA ARG A 128 -23.46 11.33 -4.25
C ARG A 128 -22.59 10.18 -4.75
N LYS A 129 -22.77 9.81 -6.03
CA LYS A 129 -22.00 8.74 -6.70
C LYS A 129 -20.50 9.06 -6.81
N GLN A 130 -20.13 10.33 -6.95
CA GLN A 130 -18.74 10.81 -7.02
C GLN A 130 -18.40 11.56 -5.74
N TRP A 131 -18.24 10.82 -4.64
CA TRP A 131 -17.93 11.40 -3.33
C TRP A 131 -16.43 11.60 -3.10
N VAL A 132 -15.60 10.83 -3.81
CA VAL A 132 -14.16 11.03 -3.92
C VAL A 132 -13.90 12.29 -4.75
N SER A 133 -13.36 13.32 -4.11
CA SER A 133 -13.23 14.68 -4.67
C SER A 133 -11.85 15.00 -5.23
N GLY A 134 -10.96 14.02 -5.25
CA GLY A 134 -9.60 14.15 -5.78
C GLY A 134 -8.56 14.26 -4.68
N GLY A 135 -7.32 14.03 -5.06
CA GLY A 135 -6.24 13.77 -4.12
C GLY A 135 -6.03 12.28 -4.04
N TYR A 136 -5.04 11.81 -4.78
CA TYR A 136 -4.26 10.74 -4.24
C TYR A 136 -3.00 11.41 -3.70
N GLY A 137 -2.79 11.34 -2.41
CA GLY A 137 -1.64 11.93 -1.76
C GLY A 137 -1.14 10.90 -0.79
N GLU A 138 0.05 10.36 -1.04
CA GLU A 138 0.63 9.31 -0.21
C GLU A 138 -0.20 8.00 -0.17
N GLY A 139 -0.96 7.71 -1.24
CA GLY A 139 -1.81 6.53 -1.35
C GLY A 139 -3.18 6.66 -0.69
N PHE A 140 -3.51 7.81 -0.10
CA PHE A 140 -4.83 8.06 0.47
C PHE A 140 -5.84 8.52 -0.58
N ILE A 141 -7.11 8.30 -0.28
CA ILE A 141 -8.26 8.85 -1.00
C ILE A 141 -8.95 9.87 -0.11
N TYR A 142 -9.37 10.99 -0.71
CA TYR A 142 -10.08 12.04 -0.01
C TYR A 142 -11.50 12.21 -0.56
N GLY A 143 -12.44 12.52 0.32
CA GLY A 143 -13.82 12.66 -0.10
C GLY A 143 -14.77 13.11 1.00
N ASP A 144 -15.94 13.56 0.56
CA ASP A 144 -17.04 13.92 1.46
C ASP A 144 -17.88 12.69 1.79
N VAL A 145 -18.20 12.49 3.07
CA VAL A 145 -19.11 11.45 3.53
C VAL A 145 -20.07 12.00 4.57
N ILE A 146 -21.14 11.27 4.83
CA ILE A 146 -22.07 11.52 5.92
C ILE A 146 -21.74 10.58 7.08
N LYS A 147 -21.54 11.14 8.26
CA LYS A 147 -21.41 10.42 9.53
C LYS A 147 -22.26 11.15 10.58
N ASP A 148 -23.08 10.42 11.31
CA ASP A 148 -23.93 10.98 12.38
C ASP A 148 -24.75 12.22 11.93
N HIS A 149 -25.37 12.11 10.74
CA HIS A 149 -26.16 13.17 10.08
C HIS A 149 -25.38 14.46 9.74
N ARG A 150 -24.05 14.45 9.84
CA ARG A 150 -23.17 15.55 9.46
C ARG A 150 -22.33 15.17 8.25
N ARG A 151 -22.15 16.12 7.33
CA ARG A 151 -21.18 16.00 6.24
C ARG A 151 -19.78 16.30 6.77
N ILE A 152 -18.87 15.38 6.57
CA ILE A 152 -17.45 15.48 6.95
C ILE A 152 -16.57 15.21 5.74
N TYR A 153 -15.36 15.77 5.76
CA TYR A 153 -14.34 15.45 4.79
C TYR A 153 -13.37 14.44 5.41
N ILE A 154 -13.10 13.35 4.71
CA ILE A 154 -12.23 12.28 5.22
C ILE A 154 -11.03 12.08 4.33
N LYS A 155 -9.97 11.57 4.96
CA LYS A 155 -8.84 10.91 4.32
C LYS A 155 -8.91 9.44 4.65
N LEU A 156 -8.79 8.58 3.64
CA LEU A 156 -9.01 7.14 3.73
C LEU A 156 -7.86 6.38 3.08
N ASP A 157 -7.28 5.42 3.79
CA ASP A 157 -6.43 4.39 3.18
C ASP A 157 -7.31 3.19 2.81
N VAL A 158 -7.46 2.91 1.52
CA VAL A 158 -8.42 1.91 1.03
C VAL A 158 -8.04 0.47 1.35
N PHE A 159 -6.76 0.20 1.62
CA PHE A 159 -6.30 -1.15 1.92
C PHE A 159 -6.49 -1.48 3.40
N THR A 160 -6.05 -0.58 4.27
CA THR A 160 -6.17 -0.73 5.73
C THR A 160 -7.56 -0.36 6.26
N GLN A 161 -8.35 0.38 5.48
CA GLN A 161 -9.63 0.98 5.85
C GLN A 161 -9.53 2.01 6.98
N GLN A 162 -8.32 2.41 7.35
CA GLN A 162 -8.09 3.49 8.31
C GLN A 162 -8.54 4.81 7.68
N TRP A 163 -9.26 5.61 8.44
CA TRP A 163 -9.71 6.93 8.02
C TRP A 163 -9.60 7.94 9.16
N GLU A 164 -9.43 9.19 8.78
CA GLU A 164 -9.48 10.35 9.69
C GLU A 164 -10.41 11.41 9.11
N GLU A 165 -11.17 12.08 9.98
CA GLU A 165 -11.85 13.33 9.64
C GLU A 165 -10.78 14.43 9.55
N ILE A 166 -10.78 15.19 8.47
CA ILE A 166 -9.86 16.30 8.26
C ILE A 166 -10.64 17.56 7.88
N GLU A 167 -9.98 18.70 7.96
CA GLU A 167 -10.50 19.94 7.35
C GLU A 167 -10.54 19.78 5.83
N ASP A 168 -11.60 20.30 5.20
CA ASP A 168 -11.74 20.26 3.74
C ASP A 168 -10.66 21.17 3.13
N PRO A 169 -9.66 20.59 2.43
CA PRO A 169 -8.52 21.36 1.92
C PRO A 169 -8.90 22.31 0.78
N TRP A 170 -10.15 22.25 0.30
CA TRP A 170 -10.67 23.06 -0.79
C TRP A 170 -11.59 24.20 -0.33
N LYS A 171 -11.93 24.24 0.97
CA LYS A 171 -12.68 25.36 1.56
C LYS A 171 -11.72 26.39 2.13
N ASN A 172 -11.52 27.46 1.36
CA ASN A 172 -11.02 28.74 1.87
C ASN A 172 -12.18 29.54 2.49
#